data_AF-A0A658NLW3-F1
#
_entry.id   AF-A0A658NLW3-F1
#
_cell.length_a   1.000
_cell.length_b   1.000
_cell.length_c   1.000
_cell.angle_alpha   90.00
_cell.angle_beta   90.00
_cell.angle_gamma   90.00
#
_symmetry.space_group_name_H-M   'P 1'
#
loop_
_entity.id
_entity.type
_entity.pdbx_description
1 polymer ?
#
loop_
_entity_poly.entity_id
_entity_poly.type
_entity_poly.pdbx_seq_one_letter_code
_entity_poly.pdbx_strand_id
1 'polypeptide(L)'
;VSYDRFHVVALANAAMDEVRRDEMRSSAAAIRAAAGTGNKKTLRQLLWAMRKNPPHWTPAQCNAMNWLQRSGLKSARAWRIKQGLRLVYREAAASNCQEVAR
;
A
#
# COMPACT_ATOMS: atom_id res chain seq x y z
N VAL A 1 -23.82 11.53 -0.85
CA VAL A 1 -23.04 10.30 -1.13
C VAL A 1 -23.13 9.41 0.10
N SER A 2 -23.54 8.15 -0.04
CA SER A 2 -23.45 7.16 1.04
C SER A 2 -22.12 6.40 0.90
N TYR A 3 -21.40 6.20 2.00
CA TYR A 3 -20.09 5.54 1.99
C TYR A 3 -20.25 4.03 2.23
N ASP A 4 -20.24 3.24 1.16
CA ASP A 4 -20.06 1.79 1.27
C ASP A 4 -18.56 1.38 1.27
N ARG A 5 -18.30 0.09 1.49
CA ARG A 5 -16.95 -0.52 1.51
C ARG A 5 -16.08 -0.17 0.30
N PHE A 6 -16.65 -0.07 -0.89
CA PHE A 6 -15.92 0.27 -2.11
C PHE A 6 -15.52 1.75 -2.10
N HIS A 7 -16.43 2.63 -1.69
CA HIS A 7 -16.14 4.07 -1.55
C HIS A 7 -15.02 4.33 -0.54
N VAL A 8 -15.05 3.65 0.61
CA VAL A 8 -14.01 3.81 1.64
C VAL A 8 -12.65 3.29 1.16
N VAL A 9 -12.60 2.14 0.49
CA VAL A 9 -11.36 1.61 -0.09
C VAL A 9 -10.83 2.52 -1.21
N ALA A 10 -11.71 3.11 -2.02
CA ALA A 10 -11.33 4.09 -3.03
C ALA A 10 -10.69 5.34 -2.41
N LEU A 11 -11.27 5.88 -1.33
CA LEU A 11 -10.69 6.99 -0.57
C LEU A 11 -9.31 6.63 0.00
N ALA A 12 -9.15 5.45 0.59
CA ALA A 12 -7.87 4.99 1.12
C ALA A 12 -6.80 4.85 0.02
N ASN A 13 -7.19 4.43 -1.19
CA ASN A 13 -6.29 4.41 -2.34
C ASN A 13 -5.84 5.82 -2.74
N ALA A 14 -6.79 6.76 -2.82
CA ALA A 14 -6.49 8.16 -3.17
C ALA A 14 -5.55 8.80 -2.15
N ALA A 15 -5.86 8.68 -0.85
CA ALA A 15 -5.03 9.21 0.23
C ALA A 15 -3.61 8.64 0.22
N MET A 16 -3.47 7.32 0.01
CA MET A 16 -2.14 6.69 -0.11
C MET A 16 -1.36 7.25 -1.31
N ASP A 17 -2.04 7.49 -2.45
CA ASP A 17 -1.40 8.06 -3.63
C ASP A 17 -0.97 9.52 -3.46
N GLU A 18 -1.70 10.30 -2.68
CA GLU A 18 -1.31 11.66 -2.29
C GLU A 18 -0.04 11.66 -1.45
N VAL A 19 0.02 10.82 -0.40
CA VAL A 19 1.24 10.65 0.43
C VAL A 19 2.44 10.25 -0.43
N ARG A 20 2.23 9.32 -1.37
CA ARG A 20 3.28 8.86 -2.28
C ARG A 20 3.78 9.98 -3.20
N ARG A 21 2.87 10.80 -3.71
CA ARG A 21 3.23 11.94 -4.59
C ARG A 21 3.97 13.03 -3.80
N ASP A 22 3.49 13.35 -2.61
CA ASP A 22 4.11 14.32 -1.73
C ASP A 22 5.51 13.87 -1.30
N GLU A 23 5.65 12.62 -0.83
CA GLU A 23 6.94 12.08 -0.41
C GLU A 23 7.93 12.01 -1.58
N MET A 24 7.48 11.64 -2.79
CA MET A 24 8.32 11.65 -3.98
C MET A 24 8.73 13.07 -4.41
N ARG A 25 7.93 14.10 -4.11
CA ARG A 25 8.27 15.51 -4.40
C ARG A 25 9.25 16.07 -3.36
N SER A 26 8.97 15.82 -2.09
CA SER A 26 9.67 16.44 -0.95
C SER A 26 10.95 15.70 -0.56
N SER A 27 11.00 14.38 -0.74
CA SER A 27 12.06 13.52 -0.18
C SER A 27 12.70 12.60 -1.22
N ALA A 28 12.63 12.96 -2.50
CA ALA A 28 13.07 12.10 -3.61
C ALA A 28 14.51 11.59 -3.47
N ALA A 29 15.41 12.40 -2.92
CA ALA A 29 16.81 12.05 -2.68
C ALA A 29 16.97 11.10 -1.48
N ALA A 30 16.28 11.38 -0.37
CA ALA A 30 16.29 10.51 0.82
C ALA A 30 15.70 9.13 0.53
N ILE A 31 14.64 9.04 -0.28
CA ILE A 31 14.06 7.75 -0.69
C ILE A 31 15.05 6.95 -1.54
N ARG A 32 15.81 7.62 -2.43
CA ARG A 32 16.85 6.95 -3.25
C ARG A 32 17.99 6.43 -2.39
N ALA A 33 18.44 7.23 -1.42
CA ALA A 33 19.47 6.82 -0.46
C ALA A 33 19.00 5.63 0.38
N ALA A 34 17.77 5.69 0.92
CA ALA A 34 17.19 4.61 1.70
C ALA A 34 17.05 3.32 0.89
N ALA A 35 16.52 3.42 -0.35
CA ALA A 35 16.29 2.25 -1.19
C ALA A 35 17.57 1.52 -1.62
N GLY A 36 18.77 2.13 -1.47
CA GLY A 36 20.04 1.56 -1.94
C GLY A 36 20.11 1.39 -3.47
N THR A 37 19.04 1.75 -4.19
CA THR A 37 18.96 1.66 -5.64
C THR A 37 19.33 3.02 -6.23
N GLY A 38 20.53 3.13 -6.80
CA GLY A 38 20.91 4.30 -7.61
C GLY A 38 19.99 4.50 -8.84
N ASN A 39 19.13 3.54 -9.14
CA ASN A 39 18.23 3.55 -10.28
C ASN A 39 16.82 4.09 -9.95
N LYS A 40 16.53 5.31 -10.45
CA LYS A 40 15.23 6.01 -10.36
C LYS A 40 14.05 5.21 -10.97
N LYS A 41 14.31 4.23 -11.85
CA LYS A 41 13.31 3.34 -12.44
C LYS A 41 12.86 2.28 -11.43
N THR A 42 13.80 1.70 -10.70
CA THR A 42 13.52 0.66 -9.69
C THR A 42 12.66 1.20 -8.56
N LEU A 43 12.98 2.40 -8.06
CA LEU A 43 12.17 3.05 -7.03
C LEU A 43 10.73 3.31 -7.50
N ARG A 44 10.53 3.80 -8.72
CA ARG A 44 9.19 4.01 -9.28
C ARG A 44 8.42 2.70 -9.43
N GLN A 45 9.07 1.64 -9.90
CA GLN A 45 8.43 0.32 -10.01
C GLN A 45 8.05 -0.24 -8.65
N LEU A 46 8.89 -0.04 -7.63
CA LEU A 46 8.64 -0.48 -6.26
C LEU A 46 7.46 0.29 -5.64
N LEU A 47 7.41 1.61 -5.83
CA LEU A 47 6.27 2.42 -5.42
C LEU A 47 4.98 2.08 -6.19
N TRP A 48 5.09 1.65 -7.44
CA TRP A 48 3.94 1.20 -8.23
C TRP A 48 3.46 -0.19 -7.81
N ALA A 49 4.37 -1.08 -7.39
CA ALA A 49 4.04 -2.39 -6.84
C ALA A 49 3.15 -2.28 -5.58
N MET A 50 3.25 -1.19 -4.80
CA MET A 50 2.35 -0.91 -3.66
C MET A 50 0.87 -0.83 -4.03
N ARG A 51 0.54 -0.53 -5.29
CA ARG A 51 -0.85 -0.51 -5.77
C ARG A 51 -1.40 -1.90 -6.06
N LYS A 52 -0.54 -2.89 -6.29
CA LYS A 52 -0.95 -4.28 -6.54
C LYS A 52 -1.37 -4.97 -5.24
N ASN A 53 -2.25 -5.96 -5.36
CA ASN A 53 -2.56 -6.85 -4.23
C ASN A 53 -1.37 -7.79 -3.97
N PRO A 54 -1.08 -8.13 -2.69
CA PRO A 54 0.01 -9.04 -2.33
C PRO A 54 0.06 -10.37 -3.10
N PRO A 55 -1.07 -11.05 -3.39
CA PRO A 55 -1.06 -12.30 -4.15
C PRO A 55 -0.55 -12.19 -5.59
N HIS A 56 -0.46 -10.98 -6.14
CA HIS A 56 -0.03 -10.74 -7.53
C HIS A 56 1.39 -10.17 -7.62
N TRP A 57 2.17 -10.27 -6.54
CA TRP A 57 3.55 -9.85 -6.55
C TRP A 57 4.47 -10.91 -7.13
N THR A 58 5.44 -10.46 -7.92
CA THR A 58 6.57 -11.32 -8.32
C THR A 58 7.54 -11.49 -7.14
N PRO A 59 8.41 -12.52 -7.14
CA PRO A 59 9.39 -12.71 -6.06
C PRO A 59 10.27 -11.48 -5.79
N ALA A 60 10.71 -10.77 -6.85
CA ALA A 60 11.45 -9.53 -6.73
C ALA A 60 10.63 -8.42 -6.05
N GLN A 61 9.32 -8.35 -6.33
CA GLN A 61 8.40 -7.42 -5.67
C GLN A 61 8.20 -7.78 -4.20
N CYS A 62 8.14 -9.07 -3.84
CA CYS A 62 8.07 -9.50 -2.45
C CYS A 62 9.31 -9.05 -1.65
N ASN A 63 10.51 -9.26 -2.19
CA ASN A 63 11.76 -8.83 -1.54
C ASN A 63 11.83 -7.31 -1.37
N ALA A 64 11.48 -6.58 -2.43
CA ALA A 64 11.34 -5.14 -2.41
C ALA A 64 10.34 -4.66 -1.34
N MET A 65 9.22 -5.37 -1.18
CA MET A 65 8.18 -5.01 -0.24
C MET A 65 8.51 -5.35 1.20
N ASN A 66 9.26 -6.42 1.43
CA ASN A 66 9.84 -6.74 2.74
C ASN A 66 10.79 -5.63 3.23
N TRP A 67 11.60 -5.09 2.34
CA TRP A 67 12.44 -3.93 2.65
C TRP A 67 11.58 -2.67 2.91
N LEU A 68 10.64 -2.37 2.01
CA LEU A 68 9.84 -1.16 2.08
C LEU A 68 8.99 -1.08 3.35
N GLN A 69 8.39 -2.20 3.77
CA GLN A 69 7.57 -2.26 4.98
C GLN A 69 8.37 -1.93 6.25
N ARG A 70 9.68 -2.17 6.23
CA ARG A 70 10.62 -1.85 7.32
C ARG A 70 11.24 -0.46 7.17
N SER A 71 10.99 0.23 6.06
CA SER A 71 11.47 1.59 5.85
C SER A 71 10.68 2.61 6.69
N GLY A 72 11.34 3.72 7.04
CA GLY A 72 10.71 4.85 7.73
C GLY A 72 9.81 5.73 6.85
N LEU A 73 9.51 5.31 5.61
CA LEU A 73 8.77 6.12 4.65
C LEU A 73 7.29 6.28 5.06
N LYS A 74 6.77 7.50 4.88
CA LYS A 74 5.35 7.82 5.05
C LYS A 74 4.49 7.01 4.09
N SER A 75 4.93 6.78 2.85
CA SER A 75 4.23 5.93 1.88
C SER A 75 4.10 4.49 2.37
N ALA A 76 5.14 3.95 2.99
CA ALA A 76 5.12 2.60 3.56
C ALA A 76 4.14 2.50 4.73
N ARG A 77 4.05 3.55 5.57
CA ARG A 77 3.06 3.65 6.64
C ARG A 77 1.64 3.74 6.11
N ALA A 78 1.39 4.62 5.14
CA ALA A 78 0.08 4.78 4.51
C ALA A 78 -0.40 3.47 3.86
N TRP A 79 0.50 2.74 3.21
CA TRP A 79 0.18 1.42 2.65
C TRP A 79 -0.27 0.43 3.71
N ARG A 80 0.41 0.37 4.87
CA ARG A 80 0.02 -0.52 5.98
C ARG A 80 -1.37 -0.19 6.52
N ILE A 81 -1.68 1.10 6.69
CA ILE A 81 -3.02 1.55 7.14
C ILE A 81 -4.08 1.11 6.14
N LYS A 82 -3.85 1.32 4.84
CA LYS A 82 -4.76 0.86 3.77
C LYS A 82 -4.95 -0.67 3.82
N GLN A 83 -3.90 -1.46 4.01
CA GLN A 83 -4.06 -2.92 4.09
C GLN A 83 -4.83 -3.35 5.33
N GLY A 84 -4.59 -2.72 6.49
CA GLY A 84 -5.36 -2.96 7.70
C GLY A 84 -6.86 -2.70 7.49
N LEU A 85 -7.20 -1.61 6.80
CA LEU A 85 -8.59 -1.32 6.44
C LEU A 85 -9.21 -2.39 5.53
N ARG A 86 -8.46 -2.87 4.53
CA ARG A 86 -8.91 -3.96 3.64
C ARG A 86 -9.09 -5.27 4.38
N LEU A 87 -8.26 -5.55 5.39
CA LEU A 87 -8.39 -6.72 6.25
C LEU A 87 -9.70 -6.67 7.04
N VAL A 88 -9.96 -5.56 7.74
CA VAL A 88 -11.18 -5.35 8.53
C VAL A 88 -12.43 -5.52 7.66
N TYR A 89 -12.47 -4.91 6.46
CA TYR A 89 -13.63 -5.08 5.58
C TYR A 89 -13.79 -6.48 5.00
N ARG A 90 -12.69 -7.22 4.82
CA ARG A 90 -12.74 -8.62 4.38
C ARG A 90 -13.30 -9.51 5.50
N GLU A 91 -12.84 -9.31 6.72
CA GLU A 91 -13.31 -10.05 7.90
C GLU A 91 -14.77 -9.72 8.22
N ALA A 92 -15.15 -8.44 8.19
CA ALA A 92 -16.55 -8.03 8.37
C ALA A 92 -17.49 -8.61 7.29
N ALA A 93 -17.00 -8.76 6.05
CA ALA A 93 -17.78 -9.40 5.00
C ALA A 93 -17.94 -10.91 5.23
N ALA A 94 -16.91 -11.56 5.79
CA ALA A 94 -16.98 -12.98 6.16
C ALA A 94 -17.90 -13.21 7.37
N SER A 95 -17.84 -12.35 8.39
CA SER A 95 -18.70 -12.45 9.57
C SER A 95 -20.18 -12.16 9.29
N ASN A 96 -20.45 -11.27 8.32
CA ASN A 96 -21.82 -10.95 7.91
C ASN A 96 -22.42 -11.98 6.94
N CYS A 97 -21.64 -12.98 6.50
CA CYS A 97 -22.16 -14.11 5.74
C CYS A 97 -22.90 -15.04 6.70
N GLN A 98 -24.22 -15.18 6.55
CA GLN A 98 -25.07 -16.00 7.43
C GLN A 98 -24.61 -17.46 7.58
N GLU A 99 -23.83 -17.98 6.64
CA GLU A 99 -23.29 -19.34 6.67
C GLU A 99 -22.07 -19.53 7.61
N VAL A 100 -21.31 -18.47 7.89
CA VAL A 100 -20.09 -18.51 8.74
C VAL A 100 -20.39 -18.07 10.18
N ALA A 101 -21.55 -17.44 10.42
CA ALA A 101 -22.00 -17.01 11.75
C ALA A 101 -22.66 -18.13 12.59
N ARG A 102 -22.59 -19.38 12.12
CA ARG A 102 -23.01 -20.59 12.85
C ARG A 102 -21.78 -21.38 13.30
#